data_AF-A0A7X7ITW9-F1
#
_entry.id   AF-A0A7X7ITW9-F1
#
_cell.length_a   1.000
_cell.length_b   1.000
_cell.length_c   1.000
_cell.angle_alpha   90.00
_cell.angle_beta   90.00
_cell.angle_gamma   90.00
#
_symmetry.space_group_name_H-M   'P 1'
#
loop_
_entity.id
_entity.type
_entity.pdbx_description
1 polymer ?
#
loop_
_entity_poly.entity_id
_entity_poly.type
_entity_poly.pdbx_seq_one_letter_code
_entity_poly.pdbx_strand_id
1 'polypeptide(L)'
;MNSYREALAIFEKRRDLLDDRVQSGIRQHRQGLAEFSFVDKGGNPVQHVHVSDSDDEEVQAELLRHIYSIWFSHPAMEAILYWNVVDGFAAYAPQWDMTAGENVYRSGFIRYDSTEKPMYRMLCNLFGKEWRTNLEVDSGERSTAAFRGFYGNYQLEITANGKTFGQEIHLTKNHPADWVIRIPGA
;
A
#
# COMPACT_ATOMS: atom_id res chain seq x y z
N MET A 1 8.17 38.42 14.55
CA MET A 1 6.72 38.12 14.47
C MET A 1 6.49 37.38 13.16
N ASN A 2 5.92 36.18 13.19
CA ASN A 2 6.05 35.19 12.13
C ASN A 2 4.95 35.39 11.06
N SER A 3 5.24 36.11 9.97
CA SER A 3 4.28 36.53 8.92
C SER A 3 3.49 35.37 8.29
N TYR A 4 4.03 34.16 8.37
CA TYR A 4 3.38 32.92 7.95
C TYR A 4 2.09 32.61 8.73
N ARG A 5 2.08 32.84 10.05
CA ARG A 5 0.91 32.59 10.89
C ARG A 5 -0.21 33.60 10.64
N GLU A 6 0.12 34.86 10.36
CA GLU A 6 -0.87 35.89 10.03
C GLU A 6 -1.50 35.65 8.66
N ALA A 7 -0.71 35.21 7.68
CA ALA A 7 -1.22 34.84 6.36
C ALA A 7 -2.21 33.67 6.44
N LEU A 8 -1.92 32.64 7.24
CA LEU A 8 -2.80 31.49 7.41
C LEU A 8 -4.04 31.78 8.28
N ALA A 9 -3.93 32.69 9.26
CA ALA A 9 -5.04 33.02 10.16
C ALA A 9 -6.31 33.48 9.42
N ILE A 10 -6.17 34.13 8.26
CA ILE A 10 -7.31 34.52 7.40
C ILE A 10 -8.00 33.30 6.78
N PHE A 11 -7.24 32.30 6.35
CA PHE A 11 -7.77 31.05 5.81
C PHE A 11 -8.38 30.19 6.92
N GLU A 12 -7.77 30.15 8.10
CA GLU A 12 -8.31 29.41 9.26
C GLU A 12 -9.64 30.01 9.75
N LYS A 13 -9.73 31.34 9.83
CA LYS A 13 -10.94 32.05 10.26
C LYS A 13 -12.12 31.90 9.29
N ARG A 14 -11.87 31.48 8.05
CA ARG A 14 -12.88 31.33 6.99
C ARG A 14 -12.86 29.93 6.38
N ARG A 15 -12.29 28.95 7.08
CA ARG A 15 -12.01 27.60 6.56
C ARG A 15 -13.27 26.96 5.99
N ASP A 16 -14.36 26.95 6.75
CA ASP A 16 -15.62 26.33 6.32
C ASP A 16 -16.19 26.96 5.05
N LEU A 17 -16.16 28.30 4.94
CA LEU A 17 -16.62 29.02 3.74
C LEU A 17 -15.72 28.79 2.53
N LEU A 18 -14.41 28.64 2.74
CA LEU A 18 -13.44 28.35 1.69
C LEU A 18 -13.61 26.91 1.21
N ASP A 19 -13.74 25.97 2.14
CA ASP A 19 -13.94 24.55 1.85
C ASP A 19 -15.25 24.34 1.09
N ASP A 20 -16.36 24.96 1.52
CA ASP A 20 -17.63 24.92 0.80
C ASP A 20 -17.52 25.48 -0.63
N ARG A 21 -16.81 26.61 -0.80
CA ARG A 21 -16.64 27.23 -2.12
C ARG A 21 -15.74 26.39 -3.04
N VAL A 22 -14.69 25.79 -2.50
CA VAL A 22 -13.81 24.87 -3.24
C VAL A 22 -14.59 23.62 -3.65
N GLN A 23 -15.30 22.99 -2.71
CA GLN A 23 -16.11 21.80 -2.98
C GLN A 23 -17.24 22.09 -3.97
N SER A 24 -17.92 23.23 -3.85
CA SER A 24 -18.94 23.66 -4.81
C SER A 24 -18.34 23.93 -6.18
N GLY A 25 -17.16 24.55 -6.27
CA GLY A 25 -16.48 24.83 -7.53
C GLY A 25 -16.03 23.55 -8.23
N ILE A 26 -15.51 22.57 -7.49
CA ILE A 26 -15.18 21.23 -8.01
C ILE A 26 -16.45 20.56 -8.54
N ARG A 27 -17.53 20.52 -7.75
CA ARG A 27 -18.81 19.95 -8.17
C ARG A 27 -19.37 20.60 -9.44
N GLN A 28 -19.38 21.92 -9.51
CA GLN A 28 -20.02 22.65 -10.61
C GLN A 28 -19.20 22.71 -11.89
N HIS A 29 -17.87 22.61 -11.80
CA HIS A 29 -16.99 22.88 -12.94
C HIS A 29 -16.09 21.71 -13.33
N ARG A 30 -15.97 20.70 -12.46
CA ARG A 30 -15.04 19.57 -12.64
C ARG A 30 -15.71 18.21 -12.49
N GLN A 31 -16.97 18.16 -12.05
CA GLN A 31 -17.77 16.94 -12.01
C GLN A 31 -18.95 17.07 -12.97
N GLY A 32 -19.35 15.96 -13.59
CA GLY A 32 -20.51 15.86 -14.45
C GLY A 32 -21.41 14.71 -13.99
N LEU A 33 -22.67 14.73 -14.40
CA LEU A 33 -23.59 13.61 -14.17
C LEU A 33 -23.46 12.62 -15.33
N ALA A 34 -23.24 11.35 -15.02
CA ALA A 34 -23.29 10.26 -15.99
C ALA A 34 -24.50 9.36 -15.68
N GLU A 35 -25.28 9.04 -16.70
CA GLU A 35 -26.41 8.13 -16.61
C GLU A 35 -26.23 7.01 -17.63
N PHE A 36 -26.44 5.77 -17.22
CA PHE A 36 -26.25 4.58 -18.06
C PHE A 36 -27.57 3.84 -18.25
N SER A 37 -27.86 3.45 -19.49
CA SER A 37 -28.97 2.56 -19.83
C SER A 37 -28.41 1.25 -20.37
N PHE A 38 -28.82 0.12 -19.79
CA PHE A 38 -28.36 -1.21 -20.19
C PHE A 38 -29.45 -1.94 -20.95
N VAL A 39 -29.16 -2.35 -22.18
CA VAL A 39 -30.11 -3.04 -23.07
C VAL A 39 -29.51 -4.28 -23.70
N ASP A 40 -30.36 -5.25 -24.06
CA ASP A 40 -29.96 -6.43 -24.84
C ASP A 40 -29.79 -6.10 -26.34
N LYS A 41 -29.46 -7.11 -27.16
CA LYS A 41 -29.34 -6.92 -28.63
C LYS A 41 -30.63 -6.46 -29.31
N GLY A 42 -31.79 -6.67 -28.68
CA GLY A 42 -33.10 -6.24 -29.17
C GLY A 42 -33.53 -4.86 -28.65
N GLY A 43 -32.73 -4.22 -27.79
CA GLY A 43 -33.04 -2.92 -27.20
C GLY A 43 -33.92 -2.98 -25.95
N ASN A 44 -34.18 -4.17 -25.38
CA ASN A 44 -34.97 -4.29 -24.15
C ASN A 44 -34.10 -4.00 -22.91
N PRO A 45 -34.62 -3.29 -21.88
CA PRO A 45 -33.87 -3.03 -20.65
C PRO A 45 -33.41 -4.31 -19.96
N VAL A 46 -32.14 -4.34 -19.55
CA VAL A 46 -31.54 -5.41 -18.75
C VAL A 46 -31.48 -4.97 -17.29
N GLN A 47 -32.01 -5.80 -16.39
CA GLN A 47 -32.00 -5.55 -14.95
C GLN A 47 -30.84 -6.31 -14.28
N HIS A 48 -30.51 -5.93 -13.03
CA HIS A 48 -29.39 -6.51 -12.25
C HIS A 48 -28.01 -6.32 -12.90
N VAL A 49 -27.82 -5.23 -13.65
CA VAL A 49 -26.51 -4.88 -14.20
C VAL A 49 -25.65 -4.26 -13.11
N HIS A 50 -24.52 -4.91 -12.82
CA HIS A 50 -23.51 -4.36 -11.93
C HIS A 50 -22.50 -3.54 -12.74
N VAL A 51 -22.42 -2.26 -12.42
CA VAL A 51 -21.37 -1.35 -12.89
C VAL A 51 -20.42 -1.16 -11.72
N SER A 52 -19.16 -1.57 -11.87
CA SER A 52 -18.10 -1.25 -10.91
C SER A 52 -17.17 -0.22 -11.53
N ASP A 53 -16.89 0.84 -10.80
CA ASP A 53 -15.79 1.73 -11.14
C ASP A 53 -14.47 1.13 -10.64
N SER A 54 -13.38 1.30 -11.39
CA SER A 54 -12.04 0.94 -10.91
C SER A 54 -11.68 1.71 -9.63
N ASP A 55 -12.28 2.87 -9.44
CA ASP A 55 -12.05 3.73 -8.29
C ASP A 55 -12.42 3.05 -6.95
N ASP A 56 -13.44 2.19 -6.91
CA ASP A 56 -13.87 1.53 -5.66
C ASP A 56 -12.83 0.53 -5.13
N GLU A 57 -12.21 -0.27 -6.02
CA GLU A 57 -11.17 -1.22 -5.61
C GLU A 57 -9.82 -0.53 -5.32
N GLU A 58 -9.55 0.62 -5.96
CA GLU A 58 -8.39 1.44 -5.63
C GLU A 58 -8.54 2.11 -4.25
N VAL A 59 -9.74 2.55 -3.87
CA VAL A 59 -10.03 3.02 -2.50
C VAL A 59 -9.83 1.90 -1.47
N GLN A 60 -10.23 0.66 -1.77
CA GLN A 60 -9.93 -0.49 -0.90
C GLN A 60 -8.41 -0.69 -0.73
N ALA A 61 -7.65 -0.55 -1.82
CA ALA A 61 -6.19 -0.66 -1.79
C ALA A 61 -5.55 0.47 -0.97
N GLU A 62 -6.03 1.71 -1.10
CA GLU A 62 -5.54 2.84 -0.31
C GLU A 62 -5.84 2.67 1.18
N LEU A 63 -7.08 2.31 1.52
CA LEU A 63 -7.49 2.07 2.90
C LEU A 63 -6.63 0.98 3.55
N LEU A 64 -6.43 -0.15 2.87
CA LEU A 64 -5.62 -1.23 3.40
C LEU A 64 -4.14 -0.86 3.51
N ARG A 65 -3.59 -0.08 2.57
CA ARG A 65 -2.22 0.43 2.72
C ARG A 65 -2.05 1.20 4.02
N HIS A 66 -2.97 2.10 4.35
CA HIS A 66 -2.91 2.86 5.61
C HIS A 66 -3.01 1.94 6.83
N ILE A 67 -4.00 1.03 6.84
CA ILE A 67 -4.23 0.12 7.96
C ILE A 67 -3.02 -0.81 8.19
N TYR A 68 -2.52 -1.46 7.14
CA TYR A 68 -1.35 -2.32 7.22
C TYR A 68 -0.11 -1.55 7.65
N SER A 69 0.08 -0.31 7.18
CA SER A 69 1.21 0.53 7.59
C SER A 69 1.15 0.89 9.08
N ILE A 70 -0.04 1.25 9.59
CA ILE A 70 -0.25 1.54 11.02
C ILE A 70 0.11 0.30 11.84
N TRP A 71 -0.44 -0.86 11.48
CA TRP A 71 -0.18 -2.11 12.20
C TRP A 71 1.29 -2.52 12.14
N PHE A 72 1.89 -2.50 10.95
CA PHE A 72 3.29 -2.87 10.74
C PHE A 72 4.26 -1.93 11.46
N SER A 73 3.89 -0.66 11.65
CA SER A 73 4.71 0.31 12.40
C SER A 73 4.73 0.07 13.91
N HIS A 74 3.77 -0.70 14.45
CA HIS A 74 3.62 -0.84 15.90
C HIS A 74 4.55 -1.94 16.45
N PRO A 75 5.43 -1.64 17.43
CA PRO A 75 6.48 -2.55 17.88
C PRO A 75 5.97 -3.83 18.57
N ALA A 76 4.71 -3.86 18.98
CA ALA A 76 4.04 -5.02 19.57
C ALA A 76 3.16 -5.80 18.59
N MET A 77 3.12 -5.40 17.31
CA MET A 77 2.38 -6.14 16.29
C MET A 77 3.11 -7.43 15.92
N GLU A 78 2.41 -8.55 15.95
CA GLU A 78 2.98 -9.88 15.64
C GLU A 78 2.44 -10.45 14.32
N ALA A 79 1.14 -10.32 14.08
CA ALA A 79 0.50 -10.86 12.88
C ALA A 79 -0.71 -10.01 12.45
N ILE A 80 -0.92 -9.95 11.14
CA ILE A 80 -2.12 -9.37 10.51
C ILE A 80 -2.82 -10.51 9.76
N LEU A 81 -4.02 -10.86 10.20
CA LEU A 81 -4.84 -11.92 9.59
C LEU A 81 -6.06 -11.25 8.93
N TYR A 82 -6.22 -11.46 7.62
CA TYR A 82 -7.26 -10.81 6.84
C TYR A 82 -8.31 -11.82 6.35
N TRP A 83 -9.58 -11.40 6.39
CA TRP A 83 -10.71 -12.16 5.87
C TRP A 83 -11.46 -11.32 4.84
N ASN A 84 -11.57 -11.71 3.56
CA ASN A 84 -11.21 -13.00 2.94
C ASN A 84 -10.15 -12.84 1.83
N VAL A 85 -9.58 -13.95 1.36
CA VAL A 85 -8.62 -13.93 0.24
C VAL A 85 -9.33 -13.85 -1.11
N VAL A 86 -10.42 -14.61 -1.30
CA VAL A 86 -11.15 -14.68 -2.57
C VAL A 86 -12.60 -14.20 -2.39
N ASP A 87 -13.07 -13.35 -3.29
CA ASP A 87 -14.47 -12.96 -3.35
C ASP A 87 -15.40 -14.17 -3.57
N GLY A 88 -16.59 -14.15 -2.97
CA GLY A 88 -17.61 -15.18 -3.18
C GLY A 88 -17.52 -16.38 -2.23
N PHE A 89 -16.57 -16.37 -1.28
CA PHE A 89 -16.34 -17.43 -0.30
C PHE A 89 -16.62 -17.00 1.15
N ALA A 90 -17.42 -15.95 1.36
CA ALA A 90 -17.81 -15.54 2.70
C ALA A 90 -18.50 -16.68 3.47
N ALA A 91 -18.28 -16.72 4.78
CA ALA A 91 -18.93 -17.70 5.64
C ALA A 91 -20.46 -17.53 5.58
N TYR A 92 -21.19 -18.65 5.53
CA TYR A 92 -22.66 -18.71 5.54
C TYR A 92 -23.38 -18.04 4.36
N ALA A 93 -22.65 -17.47 3.39
CA ALA A 93 -23.21 -17.07 2.10
C ALA A 93 -23.16 -18.26 1.13
N PRO A 94 -24.16 -18.42 0.24
CA PRO A 94 -24.02 -19.34 -0.89
C PRO A 94 -22.74 -18.99 -1.66
N GLN A 95 -21.93 -20.01 -1.96
CA GLN A 95 -20.76 -19.83 -2.80
C GLN A 95 -21.20 -19.21 -4.13
N TRP A 96 -20.37 -18.31 -4.66
CA TRP A 96 -20.59 -17.62 -5.95
C TRP A 96 -21.70 -16.57 -5.95
N ASP A 97 -22.53 -16.51 -4.91
CA ASP A 97 -23.57 -15.48 -4.79
C ASP A 97 -22.97 -14.20 -4.20
N MET A 98 -22.66 -13.25 -5.08
CA MET A 98 -22.14 -11.93 -4.73
C MET A 98 -23.21 -10.99 -4.14
N THR A 99 -24.45 -11.43 -4.01
CA THR A 99 -25.57 -10.64 -3.50
C THR A 99 -26.00 -11.04 -2.08
N ALA A 100 -25.40 -12.09 -1.52
CA ALA A 100 -25.76 -12.66 -0.23
C ALA A 100 -24.63 -12.58 0.80
N GLY A 101 -25.00 -12.37 2.07
CA GLY A 101 -24.06 -12.33 3.19
C GLY A 101 -22.94 -11.29 3.01
N GLU A 102 -21.72 -11.62 3.43
CA GLU A 102 -20.57 -10.69 3.31
C GLU A 102 -20.03 -10.60 1.88
N ASN A 103 -20.45 -11.48 0.95
CA ASN A 103 -19.99 -11.42 -0.44
C ASN A 103 -20.38 -10.10 -1.12
N VAL A 104 -21.44 -9.42 -0.63
CA VAL A 104 -21.86 -8.10 -1.14
C VAL A 104 -20.78 -7.04 -1.03
N TYR A 105 -19.86 -7.18 -0.07
CA TYR A 105 -18.78 -6.22 0.16
C TYR A 105 -17.59 -6.41 -0.78
N ARG A 106 -17.49 -7.58 -1.45
CA ARG A 106 -16.39 -7.87 -2.39
C ARG A 106 -15.03 -7.53 -1.75
N SER A 107 -14.81 -7.97 -0.51
CA SER A 107 -13.64 -7.60 0.29
C SER A 107 -12.41 -8.49 0.04
N GLY A 108 -12.52 -9.49 -0.84
CA GLY A 108 -11.44 -10.41 -1.17
C GLY A 108 -10.28 -9.72 -1.86
N PHE A 109 -9.04 -10.14 -1.60
CA PHE A 109 -7.86 -9.69 -2.35
C PHE A 109 -7.91 -10.09 -3.83
N ILE A 110 -8.55 -11.22 -4.11
CA ILE A 110 -8.66 -11.82 -5.43
C ILE A 110 -10.15 -11.86 -5.78
N ARG A 111 -10.48 -11.51 -7.02
CA ARG A 111 -11.84 -11.63 -7.53
C ARG A 111 -12.23 -13.10 -7.66
N TYR A 112 -13.52 -13.34 -7.83
CA TYR A 112 -14.03 -14.69 -7.95
C TYR A 112 -13.38 -15.47 -9.12
N ASP A 113 -13.16 -14.82 -10.26
CA ASP A 113 -12.49 -15.40 -11.44
C ASP A 113 -10.97 -15.58 -11.28
N SER A 114 -10.45 -15.47 -10.06
CA SER A 114 -9.02 -15.55 -9.71
C SER A 114 -8.17 -14.38 -10.25
N THR A 115 -8.78 -13.33 -10.79
CA THR A 115 -8.03 -12.13 -11.17
C THR A 115 -7.67 -11.28 -9.95
N GLU A 116 -6.46 -10.73 -9.95
CA GLU A 116 -5.96 -9.93 -8.83
C GLU A 116 -6.64 -8.56 -8.76
N LYS A 117 -7.04 -8.15 -7.55
CA LYS A 117 -7.44 -6.76 -7.28
C LYS A 117 -6.23 -5.85 -7.04
N PRO A 118 -6.40 -4.51 -7.18
CA PRO A 118 -5.38 -3.53 -6.80
C PRO A 118 -4.81 -3.75 -5.38
N MET A 119 -5.66 -4.02 -4.40
CA MET A 119 -5.25 -4.29 -3.01
C MET A 119 -4.29 -5.48 -2.86
N TYR A 120 -4.45 -6.55 -3.66
CA TYR A 120 -3.52 -7.68 -3.65
C TYR A 120 -2.13 -7.25 -4.16
N ARG A 121 -2.09 -6.58 -5.32
CA ARG A 121 -0.85 -6.07 -5.91
C ARG A 121 -0.17 -5.07 -4.98
N MET A 122 -0.95 -4.21 -4.33
CA MET A 122 -0.47 -3.26 -3.33
C MET A 122 0.24 -3.98 -2.18
N LEU A 123 -0.38 -4.99 -1.57
CA LEU A 123 0.24 -5.74 -0.46
C LEU A 123 1.53 -6.46 -0.91
N CYS A 124 1.49 -7.09 -2.09
CA CYS A 124 2.68 -7.70 -2.69
C CYS A 124 3.82 -6.70 -2.88
N ASN A 125 3.51 -5.46 -3.29
CA ASN A 125 4.51 -4.40 -3.42
C ASN A 125 5.03 -3.93 -2.05
N LEU A 126 4.16 -3.76 -1.05
CA LEU A 126 4.59 -3.38 0.30
C LEU A 126 5.61 -4.39 0.83
N PHE A 127 5.29 -5.67 0.91
CA PHE A 127 6.20 -6.66 1.50
C PHE A 127 7.32 -7.12 0.56
N GLY A 128 7.08 -7.13 -0.76
CA GLY A 128 8.05 -7.60 -1.75
C GLY A 128 9.07 -6.55 -2.18
N LYS A 129 8.75 -5.25 -2.04
CA LYS A 129 9.56 -4.16 -2.57
C LYS A 129 9.82 -3.05 -1.56
N GLU A 130 8.77 -2.46 -0.99
CA GLU A 130 8.90 -1.24 -0.17
C GLU A 130 9.42 -1.53 1.25
N TRP A 131 8.87 -2.55 1.90
CA TRP A 131 9.27 -3.04 3.23
C TRP A 131 10.34 -4.12 3.12
N ARG A 132 11.30 -3.85 2.25
CA ARG A 132 12.48 -4.67 2.01
C ARG A 132 13.68 -3.75 1.83
N THR A 133 14.85 -4.22 2.24
CA THR A 133 16.09 -3.46 2.11
C THR A 133 16.90 -3.98 0.93
N ASN A 134 17.14 -3.12 -0.06
CA ASN A 134 18.10 -3.32 -1.15
C ASN A 134 18.87 -2.00 -1.30
N LEU A 135 20.19 -2.02 -1.16
CA LEU A 135 21.02 -0.81 -1.15
C LEU A 135 22.46 -1.11 -1.55
N GLU A 136 23.13 -0.06 -2.01
CA GLU A 136 24.56 -0.01 -2.26
C GLU A 136 25.15 1.10 -1.38
N VAL A 137 26.26 0.82 -0.68
CA VAL A 137 26.89 1.77 0.23
C VAL A 137 28.37 1.84 -0.07
N ASP A 138 28.85 3.05 -0.35
CA ASP A 138 30.26 3.36 -0.47
C ASP A 138 30.78 3.92 0.86
N SER A 139 31.83 3.31 1.41
CA SER A 139 32.50 3.80 2.61
C SER A 139 33.40 5.02 2.34
N GLY A 140 33.76 5.28 1.08
CA GLY A 140 34.73 6.29 0.69
C GLY A 140 36.06 6.08 1.43
N GLU A 141 36.60 7.15 2.02
CA GLU A 141 37.83 7.11 2.81
C GLU A 141 37.65 6.56 4.24
N ARG A 142 36.42 6.19 4.63
CA ARG A 142 36.14 5.69 5.98
C ARG A 142 36.39 4.20 6.06
N SER A 143 36.77 3.74 7.25
CA SER A 143 36.90 2.31 7.58
C SER A 143 35.56 1.62 7.90
N THR A 144 34.44 2.34 7.82
CA THR A 144 33.12 1.83 8.20
C THR A 144 32.05 2.26 7.19
N ALA A 145 31.07 1.39 6.99
CA ALA A 145 29.84 1.63 6.27
C ALA A 145 28.67 1.25 7.18
N ALA A 146 27.60 2.04 7.16
CA ALA A 146 26.41 1.81 7.98
C ALA A 146 25.15 1.99 7.15
N PHE A 147 24.14 1.16 7.41
CA PHE A 147 22.83 1.28 6.80
C PHE A 147 21.72 0.98 7.82
N ARG A 148 20.51 1.45 7.52
CA ARG A 148 19.30 1.06 8.23
C ARG A 148 18.52 0.11 7.34
N GLY A 149 18.22 -1.09 7.85
CA GLY A 149 17.48 -2.09 7.10
C GLY A 149 16.39 -2.78 7.94
N PHE A 150 15.49 -3.48 7.26
CA PHE A 150 14.50 -4.36 7.88
C PHE A 150 15.19 -5.60 8.48
N TYR A 151 14.66 -6.15 9.56
CA TYR A 151 15.20 -7.37 10.15
C TYR A 151 15.11 -8.56 9.17
N GLY A 152 16.13 -9.40 9.14
CA GLY A 152 16.19 -10.56 8.24
C GLY A 152 17.60 -10.93 7.80
N ASN A 153 17.67 -11.87 6.85
CA ASN A 153 18.90 -12.31 6.22
C ASN A 153 19.33 -11.37 5.10
N TYR A 154 20.61 -11.05 5.06
CA TYR A 154 21.23 -10.25 4.02
C TYR A 154 22.36 -11.03 3.36
N GLN A 155 22.39 -10.95 2.04
CA GLN A 155 23.52 -11.34 1.20
C GLN A 155 24.26 -10.07 0.84
N LEU A 156 25.50 -9.95 1.31
CA LEU A 156 26.36 -8.82 1.03
C LEU A 156 27.33 -9.20 -0.09
N GLU A 157 27.47 -8.31 -1.06
CA GLU A 157 28.58 -8.31 -2.01
C GLU A 157 29.51 -7.16 -1.62
N ILE A 158 30.76 -7.48 -1.30
CA ILE A 158 31.72 -6.50 -0.77
C ILE A 158 32.89 -6.41 -1.73
N THR A 159 33.15 -5.19 -2.21
CA THR A 159 34.29 -4.91 -3.09
C THR A 159 35.32 -4.05 -2.35
N ALA A 160 36.54 -4.57 -2.22
CA ALA A 160 37.66 -3.88 -1.58
C ALA A 160 38.98 -4.24 -2.29
N ASN A 161 39.87 -3.25 -2.49
CA ASN A 161 41.16 -3.43 -3.16
C ASN A 161 41.08 -4.17 -4.52
N GLY A 162 40.02 -3.89 -5.31
CA GLY A 162 39.79 -4.51 -6.61
C GLY A 162 39.34 -5.97 -6.57
N LYS A 163 39.00 -6.51 -5.40
CA LYS A 163 38.44 -7.86 -5.23
C LYS A 163 37.03 -7.80 -4.68
N THR A 164 36.18 -8.73 -5.12
CA THR A 164 34.80 -8.87 -4.67
C THR A 164 34.60 -10.21 -3.97
N PHE A 165 33.89 -10.22 -2.85
CA PHE A 165 33.55 -11.44 -2.12
C PHE A 165 32.17 -11.33 -1.47
N GLY A 166 31.54 -12.48 -1.24
CA GLY A 166 30.23 -12.59 -0.59
C GLY A 166 30.34 -12.76 0.92
N GLN A 167 29.38 -12.20 1.66
CA GLN A 167 29.22 -12.41 3.10
C GLN A 167 27.73 -12.44 3.47
N GLU A 168 27.36 -13.32 4.39
CA GLU A 168 26.02 -13.35 4.95
C GLU A 168 25.98 -12.67 6.32
N ILE A 169 24.92 -11.89 6.58
CA ILE A 169 24.60 -11.38 7.91
C ILE A 169 23.12 -11.58 8.22
N HIS A 170 22.79 -11.68 9.50
CA HIS A 170 21.40 -11.74 9.98
C HIS A 170 21.13 -10.57 10.93
N LEU A 171 20.39 -9.58 10.44
CA LEU A 171 20.01 -8.38 11.20
C LEU A 171 18.78 -8.71 12.06
N THR A 172 18.92 -8.62 13.39
CA THR A 172 17.86 -8.93 14.35
C THR A 172 17.58 -7.78 15.30
N LYS A 173 16.44 -7.84 16.00
CA LYS A 173 16.05 -6.87 17.00
C LYS A 173 17.00 -6.83 18.22
N ASN A 174 17.66 -7.94 18.54
CA ASN A 174 18.33 -8.14 19.82
C ASN A 174 19.87 -8.19 19.71
N HIS A 175 20.46 -8.09 18.52
CA HIS A 175 21.91 -8.20 18.32
C HIS A 175 22.52 -6.81 18.05
N PRO A 176 23.67 -6.46 18.66
CA PRO A 176 24.37 -5.22 18.33
C PRO A 176 24.77 -5.21 16.84
N ALA A 177 24.56 -4.07 16.19
CA ALA A 177 24.76 -3.87 14.74
C ALA A 177 26.24 -3.71 14.34
N ASP A 178 27.16 -4.22 15.15
CA ASP A 178 28.60 -4.04 14.99
C ASP A 178 29.22 -5.30 14.38
N TRP A 179 29.02 -5.49 13.07
CA TRP A 179 29.67 -6.56 12.32
C TRP A 179 31.11 -6.15 11.96
N VAL A 180 32.09 -6.97 12.35
CA VAL A 180 33.48 -6.83 11.89
C VAL A 180 33.72 -7.82 10.77
N ILE A 181 33.74 -7.32 9.52
CA ILE A 181 34.01 -8.12 8.33
C ILE A 181 35.50 -8.01 7.99
N ARG A 182 36.20 -9.15 7.95
CA ARG A 182 37.64 -9.21 7.61
C ARG A 182 37.80 -9.42 6.11
N ILE A 183 38.39 -8.45 5.42
CA ILE A 183 38.66 -8.53 3.98
C ILE A 183 39.74 -9.59 3.72
N PRO A 184 39.48 -10.63 2.91
CA PRO A 184 40.49 -11.64 2.61
C PRO A 184 41.69 -11.05 1.84
N GLY A 185 42.87 -11.13 2.43
CA GLY A 185 44.13 -10.70 1.79
C GLY A 185 44.34 -9.18 1.71
N ALA A 186 43.78 -8.44 2.66
CA ALA A 186 44.17 -7.05 2.97
C ALA A 186 45.40 -7.00 3.89
#